data_AF-A0A920HE41-F1
#
_entry.id   AF-A0A920HE41-F1
#
_cell.length_a   1.000
_cell.length_b   1.000
_cell.length_c   1.000
_cell.angle_alpha   90.00
_cell.angle_beta   90.00
_cell.angle_gamma   90.00
#
_symmetry.space_group_name_H-M   'P 1'
#
loop_
_entity.id
_entity.type
_entity.pdbx_description
1 polymer ?
#
loop_
_entity_poly.entity_id
_entity_poly.type
_entity_poly.pdbx_seq_one_letter_code
_entity_poly.pdbx_strand_id
1 'polypeptide(L)'
;MRPNITQLFLSEFTYLTPANSFKQTAIHPRPGVWNWKKYDDFIDFAEKNNLTLRVHGPVSPQASRWAKNDNRTKEELLKNMEEFFTELCIRLNDEKTVKWMDVVNETVLQKW
;
A
#
# COMPACT_ATOMS: atom_id res chain seq x y z
N MET A 1 29.55 13.86 -6.08
CA MET A 1 28.57 13.05 -6.84
C MET A 1 27.62 12.44 -5.81
N ARG A 2 26.29 12.61 -5.93
CA ARG A 2 25.37 11.95 -4.97
C ARG A 2 25.42 10.43 -5.21
N PRO A 3 25.47 9.59 -4.17
CA PRO A 3 25.38 8.14 -4.35
C PRO A 3 24.11 7.78 -5.10
N ASN A 4 24.19 6.77 -5.97
CA ASN A 4 22.99 6.16 -6.54
C ASN A 4 22.21 5.51 -5.39
N ILE A 5 21.05 6.07 -5.03
CA ILE A 5 20.24 5.64 -3.88
C ILE A 5 19.86 4.17 -4.01
N THR A 6 19.55 3.69 -5.21
CA THR A 6 19.21 2.29 -5.45
C THR A 6 20.39 1.38 -5.14
N GLN A 7 21.60 1.73 -5.60
CA GLN A 7 22.78 0.94 -5.33
C GLN A 7 23.12 0.90 -3.84
N LEU A 8 23.03 2.04 -3.15
CA LEU A 8 23.23 2.11 -1.71
C LEU A 8 22.19 1.29 -0.95
N PHE A 9 20.92 1.38 -1.33
CA PHE A 9 19.87 0.58 -0.69
C PHE A 9 20.13 -0.92 -0.86
N LEU A 10 20.50 -1.35 -2.06
CA LEU A 10 20.77 -2.76 -2.35
C LEU A 10 22.07 -3.29 -1.73
N SER A 11 23.03 -2.43 -1.36
CA SER A 11 24.23 -2.86 -0.63
C SER A 11 23.97 -3.09 0.86
N GLU A 12 23.01 -2.39 1.44
CA GLU A 12 22.79 -2.38 2.89
C GLU A 12 21.53 -3.14 3.33
N PHE A 13 20.56 -3.35 2.44
CA PHE A 13 19.23 -3.84 2.82
C PHE A 13 18.73 -4.97 1.93
N THR A 14 18.05 -5.92 2.58
CA THR A 14 17.32 -7.03 1.95
C THR A 14 15.81 -6.96 2.20
N TYR A 15 15.35 -5.89 2.84
CA TYR A 15 13.96 -5.70 3.27
C TYR A 15 13.43 -4.34 2.81
N LEU A 16 12.26 -4.35 2.17
CA LEU A 16 11.66 -3.19 1.51
C LEU A 16 10.26 -2.92 2.05
N THR A 17 9.96 -1.66 2.30
CA THR A 17 8.62 -1.20 2.68
C THR A 17 8.26 0.04 1.85
N PRO A 18 7.40 -0.12 0.82
CA PRO A 18 7.00 1.00 -0.02
C PRO A 18 6.17 2.02 0.76
N ALA A 19 6.62 3.27 0.81
CA ALA A 19 6.04 4.28 1.70
C ALA A 19 4.57 4.64 1.40
N ASN A 20 4.16 4.66 0.12
CA ASN A 20 2.82 5.11 -0.29
C ASN A 20 2.18 4.27 -1.40
N SER A 21 2.94 3.44 -2.10
CA SER A 21 2.50 2.76 -3.33
C SER A 21 1.35 1.76 -3.11
N PHE A 22 1.15 1.31 -1.87
CA PHE A 22 0.13 0.33 -1.49
C PHE A 22 -1.04 0.97 -0.74
N LYS A 23 -1.05 2.30 -0.59
CA LYS A 23 -2.12 3.02 0.11
C LYS A 23 -3.30 3.26 -0.84
N GLN A 24 -4.51 3.33 -0.29
CA GLN A 24 -5.73 3.50 -1.07
C GLN A 24 -5.66 4.70 -2.02
N THR A 25 -5.13 5.84 -1.59
CA THR A 25 -5.01 7.03 -2.46
C THR A 25 -4.10 6.83 -3.68
N ALA A 26 -3.17 5.88 -3.63
CA ALA A 26 -2.28 5.57 -4.74
C ALA A 26 -2.91 4.55 -5.69
N ILE A 27 -3.50 3.48 -5.14
CA ILE A 27 -4.06 2.35 -5.90
C ILE A 27 -5.47 2.64 -6.40
N HIS A 28 -6.32 3.26 -5.59
CA HIS A 28 -7.73 3.49 -5.90
C HIS A 28 -8.12 4.98 -5.75
N PRO A 29 -7.55 5.87 -6.59
CA PRO A 29 -7.62 7.32 -6.40
C PRO A 29 -9.01 7.92 -6.66
N ARG A 30 -9.90 7.23 -7.38
CA ARG A 30 -11.28 7.63 -7.70
C ARG A 30 -12.18 6.39 -7.82
N PRO A 31 -13.51 6.50 -7.63
CA PRO A 31 -14.43 5.38 -7.83
C PRO A 31 -14.27 4.75 -9.21
N GLY A 32 -14.21 3.42 -9.27
CA GLY A 32 -14.03 2.66 -10.52
C GLY A 32 -12.68 2.83 -11.21
N VAL A 33 -11.72 3.56 -10.63
CA VAL A 33 -10.40 3.79 -11.23
C VAL A 33 -9.31 3.14 -10.38
N TRP A 34 -8.53 2.27 -11.00
CA TRP A 34 -7.42 1.58 -10.36
C TRP A 34 -6.09 1.96 -11.02
N ASN A 35 -5.06 2.15 -10.20
CA ASN A 35 -3.71 2.49 -10.62
C ASN A 35 -2.70 1.57 -9.93
N TRP A 36 -2.41 0.46 -10.60
CA TRP A 36 -1.49 -0.57 -10.12
C TRP A 36 -0.03 -0.28 -10.44
N LYS A 37 0.27 0.72 -11.29
CA LYS A 37 1.62 0.92 -11.81
C LYS A 37 2.69 1.00 -10.71
N LYS A 38 2.45 1.79 -9.66
CA LYS A 38 3.42 1.90 -8.55
C LYS A 38 3.47 0.65 -7.68
N TYR A 39 2.36 -0.07 -7.55
CA TYR A 39 2.37 -1.38 -6.90
C TYR A 39 3.28 -2.32 -7.69
N ASP A 40 3.04 -2.44 -9.01
CA ASP A 40 3.76 -3.34 -9.92
C ASP A 40 5.26 -3.00 -9.92
N ASP A 41 5.61 -1.72 -10.06
CA ASP A 41 7.01 -1.25 -10.04
C ASP A 41 7.77 -1.69 -8.77
N PHE A 42 7.10 -1.74 -7.61
CA PHE A 42 7.72 -2.11 -6.33
C PHE A 42 7.78 -3.63 -6.12
N ILE A 43 6.78 -4.37 -6.60
CA ILE A 43 6.81 -5.84 -6.64
C ILE A 43 7.96 -6.29 -7.55
N ASP A 44 8.02 -5.80 -8.79
CA ASP A 44 9.06 -6.12 -9.76
C ASP A 44 10.45 -5.79 -9.21
N PHE A 45 10.59 -4.64 -8.54
CA PHE A 45 11.85 -4.25 -7.91
C PHE A 45 12.24 -5.21 -6.78
N ALA A 46 11.29 -5.64 -5.96
CA ALA A 46 11.56 -6.59 -4.89
C ALA A 46 11.95 -7.97 -5.43
N GLU A 47 11.23 -8.48 -6.43
CA GLU A 47 11.51 -9.75 -7.07
C GLU A 47 12.89 -9.78 -7.73
N LYS A 48 13.17 -8.78 -8.58
CA LYS A 48 14.43 -8.68 -9.32
C LYS A 48 15.65 -8.63 -8.43
N ASN A 49 15.51 -8.07 -7.23
CA ASN A 49 16.62 -7.87 -6.29
C ASN A 49 16.53 -8.80 -5.07
N ASN A 50 15.67 -9.83 -5.10
CA ASN A 50 15.51 -10.81 -4.03
C ASN A 50 15.26 -10.17 -2.63
N LEU A 51 14.37 -9.18 -2.59
CA LEU A 51 14.01 -8.45 -1.38
C LEU A 51 12.77 -9.05 -0.74
N THR A 52 12.74 -9.07 0.60
CA THR A 52 11.50 -9.28 1.35
C THR A 52 10.70 -7.98 1.37
N LEU A 53 9.43 -8.03 0.97
CA LEU A 53 8.55 -6.85 0.97
C LEU A 53 7.53 -6.91 2.10
N ARG A 54 7.35 -5.77 2.79
CA ARG A 54 6.21 -5.49 3.68
C ARG A 54 5.32 -4.43 3.06
N VAL A 55 4.05 -4.76 2.94
CA VAL A 55 3.00 -3.85 2.52
C VAL A 55 2.68 -2.90 3.67
N HIS A 56 2.83 -1.60 3.45
CA HIS A 56 2.62 -0.61 4.49
C HIS A 56 1.34 0.22 4.29
N GLY A 57 0.41 -0.01 5.22
CA GLY A 57 -0.73 0.82 5.57
C GLY A 57 -1.85 0.95 4.52
N PRO A 58 -2.39 -0.13 3.94
CA PRO A 58 -3.55 -0.04 3.06
C PRO A 58 -4.77 0.63 3.75
N VAL A 59 -5.09 0.24 4.98
CA VAL A 59 -6.06 0.96 5.83
C VAL A 59 -5.30 1.93 6.73
N SER A 60 -5.27 3.20 6.33
CA SER A 60 -4.46 4.25 6.98
C SER A 60 -5.04 5.67 6.75
N PRO A 61 -4.48 6.72 7.39
CA PRO A 61 -4.92 8.09 7.17
C PRO A 61 -4.81 8.59 5.72
N GLN A 62 -3.98 7.94 4.89
CA GLN A 62 -3.86 8.25 3.46
C GLN A 62 -4.91 7.53 2.60
N ALA A 63 -6.12 7.38 3.14
CA ALA A 63 -7.31 7.02 2.37
C ALA A 63 -7.58 8.01 1.23
N SER A 64 -8.16 7.51 0.14
CA SER A 64 -8.51 8.34 -1.01
C SER A 64 -9.45 9.48 -0.63
N ARG A 65 -9.27 10.66 -1.22
CA ARG A 65 -10.09 11.84 -0.89
C ARG A 65 -11.60 11.58 -1.05
N TRP A 66 -11.98 10.89 -2.13
CA TRP A 66 -13.38 10.52 -2.37
C TRP A 66 -13.91 9.54 -1.30
N ALA A 67 -13.03 8.67 -0.80
CA ALA A 67 -13.36 7.71 0.26
C ALA A 67 -13.55 8.38 1.63
N LYS A 68 -13.24 9.68 1.77
CA LYS A 68 -13.42 10.48 2.99
C LYS A 68 -14.57 11.50 2.93
N ASN A 69 -15.33 11.56 1.83
CA ASN A 69 -16.44 12.51 1.70
C ASN A 69 -17.62 12.09 2.59
N ASP A 70 -18.06 12.98 3.49
CA ASP A 70 -18.81 12.68 4.73
C ASP A 70 -20.34 12.58 4.57
N ASN A 71 -20.84 12.52 3.33
CA ASN A 71 -22.27 12.37 3.05
C ASN A 71 -22.72 10.90 2.87
N ARG A 72 -21.84 9.93 3.12
CA ARG A 72 -22.08 8.49 2.89
C ARG A 72 -22.57 7.77 4.13
N THR A 73 -23.33 6.69 3.93
CA THR A 73 -23.76 5.81 5.03
C THR A 73 -22.62 4.90 5.49
N LYS A 74 -22.81 4.28 6.66
CA LYS A 74 -21.89 3.26 7.18
C LYS A 74 -21.69 2.12 6.17
N GLU A 75 -22.77 1.67 5.54
CA GLU A 75 -22.78 0.57 4.57
C GLU A 75 -21.98 0.94 3.32
N GLU A 76 -22.12 2.17 2.84
CA GLU A 76 -21.35 2.69 1.71
C GLU A 76 -19.85 2.80 2.05
N LEU A 77 -19.51 3.26 3.26
CA LEU A 77 -18.12 3.31 3.71
C LEU A 77 -17.51 1.91 3.84
N LEU A 78 -18.26 0.97 4.42
CA LEU A 78 -17.82 -0.42 4.58
C LEU A 78 -17.57 -1.05 3.21
N LYS A 79 -18.51 -0.89 2.27
CA LYS A 79 -18.35 -1.40 0.89
C LYS A 79 -17.08 -0.86 0.22
N ASN A 80 -16.79 0.44 0.37
CA ASN A 80 -15.59 1.04 -0.20
C ASN A 80 -14.30 0.47 0.40
N MET A 81 -14.30 0.20 1.70
CA MET A 81 -13.16 -0.41 2.40
C MET A 81 -12.97 -1.86 1.96
N GLU A 82 -14.06 -2.65 1.92
CA GLU A 82 -14.06 -4.04 1.52
C GLU A 82 -13.60 -4.21 0.06
N GLU A 83 -14.14 -3.41 -0.87
CA GLU A 83 -13.74 -3.42 -2.28
C GLU A 83 -12.25 -3.16 -2.44
N PHE A 84 -11.74 -2.06 -1.88
CA PHE A 84 -10.32 -1.74 -1.95
C PHE A 84 -9.43 -2.83 -1.36
N PHE A 85 -9.75 -3.28 -0.15
CA PHE A 85 -8.90 -4.21 0.58
C PHE A 85 -8.92 -5.61 -0.04
N THR A 86 -10.07 -6.04 -0.55
CA THR A 86 -10.23 -7.33 -1.23
C THR A 86 -9.41 -7.37 -2.52
N GLU A 87 -9.55 -6.37 -3.39
CA GLU A 87 -8.79 -6.31 -4.65
C GLU A 87 -7.28 -6.27 -4.42
N LEU A 88 -6.83 -5.55 -3.38
CA LEU A 88 -5.42 -5.56 -2.99
C LEU A 88 -4.98 -6.95 -2.50
N CYS A 89 -5.76 -7.60 -1.65
CA CYS A 89 -5.41 -8.92 -1.11
C CYS A 89 -5.41 -10.01 -2.18
N ILE A 90 -6.33 -9.96 -3.16
CA ILE A 90 -6.36 -10.89 -4.29
C ILE A 90 -5.04 -10.82 -5.07
N ARG A 91 -4.56 -9.61 -5.40
CA ARG A 91 -3.29 -9.45 -6.09
C ARG A 91 -2.11 -9.93 -5.25
N LEU A 92 -2.06 -9.55 -3.98
CA LEU A 92 -0.99 -9.92 -3.06
C LEU A 92 -0.89 -11.41 -2.80
N ASN A 93 -1.99 -12.16 -2.95
CA ASN A 93 -2.02 -13.60 -2.71
C ASN A 93 -1.02 -14.38 -3.58
N ASP A 94 -0.71 -13.85 -4.77
CA ASP A 94 0.21 -14.50 -5.72
C ASP A 94 1.66 -14.00 -5.57
N GLU A 95 1.90 -12.95 -4.78
CA GLU A 95 3.21 -12.29 -4.64
C GLU A 95 4.09 -12.96 -3.57
N LYS A 96 5.02 -13.81 -4.00
CA LYS A 96 5.87 -14.60 -3.07
C LYS A 96 6.84 -13.75 -2.24
N THR A 97 7.20 -12.57 -2.73
CA THR A 97 8.13 -11.62 -2.08
C THR A 97 7.48 -10.89 -0.90
N VAL A 98 6.16 -10.78 -0.90
CA VAL A 98 5.41 -10.15 0.19
C VAL A 98 5.32 -11.11 1.36
N LYS A 99 5.80 -10.68 2.53
CA LYS A 99 5.75 -11.47 3.77
C LYS A 99 4.83 -10.91 4.83
N TRP A 100 4.69 -9.59 4.87
CA TRP A 100 3.98 -8.90 5.96
C TRP A 100 3.11 -7.78 5.41
N MET A 101 2.04 -7.46 6.15
CA MET A 101 1.17 -6.34 5.85
C MET A 101 0.77 -5.61 7.13
N ASP A 102 0.86 -4.29 7.10
CA ASP A 102 0.28 -3.41 8.12
C ASP A 102 -1.20 -3.21 7.85
N VAL A 103 -2.01 -4.22 8.17
CA VAL A 103 -3.44 -4.27 7.80
C VAL A 103 -4.16 -2.97 8.16
N VAL A 104 -4.01 -2.52 9.41
CA VAL A 104 -4.59 -1.28 9.95
C VAL A 104 -3.50 -0.46 10.60
N ASN A 105 -3.38 0.81 10.21
CA ASN A 105 -2.34 1.72 10.71
C ASN A 105 -2.95 2.96 11.40
N GLU A 106 -2.37 3.36 12.54
CA GLU A 106 -2.64 4.64 13.24
C GLU A 106 -4.09 4.89 13.69
N THR A 107 -4.81 3.86 14.11
CA THR A 107 -6.21 4.01 14.60
C THR A 107 -6.34 4.37 16.07
N VAL A 108 -5.26 4.27 16.85
CA VAL A 108 -5.24 4.60 18.26
C VAL A 108 -4.69 6.02 18.44
N LEU A 109 -5.51 6.89 19.02
CA LEU A 109 -5.09 8.25 19.37
C LEU A 109 -4.08 8.21 20.52
N GLN A 110 -3.18 9.19 20.55
CA GLN A 110 -2.33 9.41 21.72
C GLN A 110 -3.23 9.66 22.93
N LYS A 111 -3.01 8.91 24.01
CA LYS A 111 -3.62 9.22 25.31
C LYS A 111 -2.98 10.50 25.83
N TRP A 112 -3.82 11.47 26.18
CA TRP A 112 -3.43 12.68 26.90
C TRP A 112 -3.15 12.35 28.37
#